data_AF-A0A151BEG5-F1
#
_entry.id   AF-A0A151BEG5-F1
#
_cell.length_a   1.000
_cell.length_b   1.000
_cell.length_c   1.000
_cell.angle_alpha   90.00
_cell.angle_beta   90.00
_cell.angle_gamma   90.00
#
_symmetry.space_group_name_H-M   'P 1'
#
loop_
_entity.id
_entity.type
_entity.pdbx_description
1 polymer ?
#
loop_
_entity_poly.entity_id
_entity_poly.type
_entity_poly.pdbx_seq_one_letter_code
_entity_poly.pdbx_strand_id
1 'polypeptide(L)'
;YPADSVILVTDGYSDESIIPLIQSRVPITSIQHVVVKHSERLEETWAVFFRYLKTLVNDPRYSRLSLGVPGTMLIALGVLILFNQLENAGMVLTFLVGSALLLKGFGLDERLAMMKLKLPPPERQITTASMGAGATIAIVGLFLGATKAIQYVPEGAPPIWSNPGFWLQLSPTLLGAFMLRAVDFVIMGLLVSLIGGAASCHMQRDPKIRHYLAGMVTFFWLRFITVESAKVLLSPEKVLTLWSPLVLISLVGVVTTILTVIFLYKKMPLRGFERGPIERVDEVED
;
A
#
# COMPACT_ATOMS: atom_id res chain seq x y z
N TYR A 1 44.71 69.74 32.65
CA TYR A 1 44.52 69.84 31.20
C TYR A 1 43.03 70.01 30.93
N PRO A 2 42.53 71.22 30.61
CA PRO A 2 41.17 71.35 30.10
C PRO A 2 41.13 70.70 28.70
N ALA A 3 40.15 69.84 28.45
CA ALA A 3 39.93 69.26 27.14
C ALA A 3 39.01 70.20 26.34
N ASP A 4 39.50 70.73 25.22
CA ASP A 4 38.77 71.73 24.42
C ASP A 4 37.61 71.13 23.61
N SER A 5 37.58 69.81 23.43
CA SER A 5 36.49 69.10 22.75
C SER A 5 36.45 67.62 23.10
N VAL A 6 35.26 67.03 22.97
CA VAL A 6 35.01 65.59 23.18
C VAL A 6 34.27 65.02 21.97
N ILE A 7 34.71 63.85 21.51
CA ILE A 7 34.02 63.04 20.51
C ILE A 7 33.17 62.02 21.26
N LEU A 8 31.84 62.14 21.15
CA LEU A 8 30.91 61.22 21.79
C LEU A 8 30.59 60.09 20.82
N VAL A 9 30.98 58.86 21.20
CA VAL A 9 30.65 57.63 20.48
C VAL A 9 29.54 56.93 21.25
N THR A 10 28.36 56.80 20.65
CA THR A 10 27.17 56.20 21.26
C THR A 10 26.58 55.12 20.34
N ASP A 11 26.03 54.07 20.94
CA ASP A 11 25.48 52.88 20.27
C ASP A 11 23.96 52.94 20.02
N GLY A 12 23.26 54.00 20.48
CA GLY A 12 21.89 54.31 20.04
C GLY A 12 20.95 54.88 21.10
N TYR A 13 19.81 55.35 20.59
CA TYR A 13 18.61 56.02 21.16
C TYR A 13 18.43 56.18 22.68
N SER A 14 18.87 55.24 23.52
CA SER A 14 18.83 55.40 24.99
C SER A 14 19.81 56.46 25.51
N ASP A 15 20.96 56.62 24.86
CA ASP A 15 22.02 57.56 25.26
C ASP A 15 21.86 58.96 24.62
N GLU A 16 20.81 59.19 23.82
CA GLU A 16 20.50 60.54 23.33
C GLU A 16 20.01 61.47 24.46
N SER A 17 19.47 60.88 25.53
CA SER A 17 18.97 61.60 26.70
C SER A 17 20.08 62.27 27.54
N ILE A 18 21.32 61.79 27.45
CA ILE A 18 22.48 62.32 28.20
C ILE A 18 23.30 63.36 27.39
N ILE A 19 23.04 63.49 26.10
CA ILE A 19 23.67 64.50 25.21
C ILE A 19 23.57 65.93 25.78
N PRO A 20 22.38 66.43 26.22
CA PRO A 20 22.28 67.79 26.75
C PRO A 20 23.03 67.98 28.07
N LEU A 21 23.23 66.92 28.86
CA LEU A 21 23.99 66.98 30.11
C LEU A 21 25.49 67.15 29.84
N ILE A 22 26.05 66.45 28.85
CA ILE A 22 27.48 66.53 28.50
C ILE A 22 27.78 67.86 27.79
N GLN A 23 26.88 68.29 26.89
CA GLN A 23 27.02 69.56 26.16
C GLN A 23 26.98 70.79 27.08
N SER A 24 26.41 70.67 28.30
CA SER A 24 26.40 71.74 29.30
C SER A 24 27.79 72.07 29.87
N ARG A 25 28.76 71.14 29.75
CA ARG A 25 30.10 71.29 30.35
C ARG A 25 31.24 71.34 29.32
N VAL A 26 31.08 70.70 28.16
CA VAL A 26 32.12 70.68 27.11
C VAL A 26 31.45 70.67 25.72
N PRO A 27 31.90 71.49 24.76
CA PRO A 27 31.37 71.48 23.40
C PRO A 27 31.66 70.16 22.67
N ILE A 28 30.63 69.55 22.06
CA ILE A 28 30.72 68.30 21.29
C ILE A 28 30.90 68.64 19.81
N THR A 29 31.99 68.21 19.19
CA THR A 29 32.32 68.55 17.78
C THR A 29 31.77 67.55 16.76
N SER A 30 31.57 66.28 17.14
CA SER A 30 30.92 65.28 16.29
C SER A 30 30.27 64.17 17.11
N ILE A 31 29.14 63.66 16.60
CA ILE A 31 28.42 62.50 17.16
C ILE A 31 28.53 61.38 16.12
N GLN A 32 29.13 60.26 16.49
CA GLN A 32 29.17 59.07 15.64
C GLN A 32 28.25 58.01 16.24
N HIS A 33 27.20 57.68 15.49
CA HIS A 33 26.26 56.62 15.84
C HIS A 33 26.79 55.28 15.29
N VAL A 34 26.99 54.29 16.16
CA VAL A 34 27.33 52.92 15.75
C VAL A 34 26.11 52.04 15.98
N VAL A 35 25.33 51.79 14.93
CA VAL A 35 24.17 50.88 15.01
C VAL A 35 24.64 49.44 14.89
N VAL A 36 24.73 48.73 16.01
CA VAL A 36 25.02 47.29 16.02
C VAL A 36 23.74 46.52 15.67
N LYS A 37 23.67 45.99 14.46
CA LYS A 37 22.51 45.21 13.97
C LYS A 37 22.57 43.79 14.56
N HIS A 38 22.00 43.56 15.75
CA HIS A 38 21.83 42.19 16.26
C HIS A 38 20.73 41.47 15.47
N SER A 39 21.07 40.32 14.90
CA SER A 39 20.20 39.58 13.97
C SER A 39 19.20 38.67 14.68
N GLU A 40 18.51 39.17 15.71
CA GLU A 40 17.54 38.41 16.52
C GLU A 40 16.45 37.75 15.64
N ARG A 41 16.10 38.41 14.53
CA ARG A 41 15.18 37.88 13.50
C ARG A 41 15.60 36.53 12.89
N LEU A 42 16.90 36.24 12.78
CA LEU A 42 17.36 34.96 12.26
C LEU A 42 17.13 33.83 13.28
N GLU A 43 17.38 34.09 14.56
CA GLU A 43 17.14 33.12 15.63
C GLU A 43 15.66 32.81 15.80
N GLU A 44 14.80 33.83 15.78
CA GLU A 44 13.35 33.65 15.83
C GLU A 44 12.85 32.84 14.62
N THR A 45 13.35 33.14 13.41
CA THR A 45 12.96 32.39 12.20
C THR A 45 13.40 30.93 12.29
N TRP A 46 14.62 30.66 12.79
CA TRP A 46 15.13 29.30 13.00
C TRP A 46 14.34 28.54 14.05
N ALA A 47 13.98 29.20 15.16
CA ALA A 47 13.17 28.62 16.22
C ALA A 47 11.77 28.26 15.72
N VAL A 48 11.14 29.15 14.94
CA VAL A 48 9.83 28.91 14.33
C VAL A 48 9.91 27.75 13.32
N PHE A 49 10.92 27.75 12.44
CA PHE A 49 11.13 26.67 11.47
C PHE A 49 11.32 25.31 12.15
N PHE A 50 12.18 25.23 13.17
CA PHE A 50 12.41 23.99 13.91
C PHE A 50 11.15 23.53 14.65
N ARG A 51 10.35 24.47 15.18
CA ARG A 51 9.06 24.16 15.80
C ARG A 51 8.08 23.56 14.79
N TYR A 52 7.98 24.10 13.57
CA TYR A 52 7.16 23.53 12.51
C TYR A 52 7.67 22.15 12.05
N LEU A 53 8.98 21.98 11.90
CA LEU A 53 9.58 20.69 11.55
C LEU A 53 9.28 19.62 12.62
N LYS A 54 9.40 20.02 13.90
CA LYS A 54 9.07 19.18 15.04
C LYS A 54 7.59 18.80 15.06
N THR A 55 6.69 19.72 14.73
CA THR A 55 5.25 19.44 14.59
C THR A 55 4.96 18.51 13.42
N LEU A 56 5.60 18.70 12.26
CA LEU A 56 5.44 17.83 11.09
C LEU A 56 5.80 16.36 11.39
N VAL A 57 6.79 16.12 12.25
CA VAL A 57 7.25 14.77 12.61
C VAL A 57 6.44 14.18 13.76
N ASN A 58 6.23 14.94 14.83
CA ASN A 58 5.68 14.41 16.09
C ASN A 58 4.16 14.40 16.13
N ASP A 59 3.49 15.24 15.36
CA ASP A 59 2.05 15.34 15.40
C ASP A 59 1.44 14.25 14.49
N PRO A 60 0.71 13.24 15.05
CA PRO A 60 0.28 12.05 14.31
C PRO A 60 -0.67 12.36 13.15
N ARG A 61 -1.30 13.54 13.14
CA ARG A 61 -2.12 13.99 12.01
C ARG A 61 -1.27 14.46 10.83
N TYR A 62 -0.24 15.26 11.10
CA TYR A 62 0.61 15.85 10.06
C TYR A 62 1.69 14.88 9.57
N SER A 63 2.25 14.07 10.47
CA SER A 63 3.28 13.07 10.19
C SER A 63 2.83 12.03 9.15
N ARG A 64 1.55 11.62 9.20
CA ARG A 64 0.97 10.72 8.18
C ARG A 64 0.99 11.30 6.77
N LEU A 65 0.89 12.62 6.63
CA LEU A 65 0.90 13.27 5.32
C LEU A 65 2.32 13.63 4.88
N SER A 66 3.13 14.20 5.77
CA SER A 66 4.47 14.72 5.47
C SER A 66 5.54 13.62 5.37
N LEU A 67 5.47 12.59 6.21
CA LEU A 67 6.38 11.44 6.16
C LEU A 67 5.71 10.20 5.59
N GLY A 68 4.43 9.97 5.89
CA GLY A 68 3.73 8.77 5.45
C GLY A 68 3.58 8.68 3.93
N VAL A 69 3.09 9.73 3.26
CA VAL A 69 2.91 9.71 1.79
C VAL A 69 4.24 9.63 1.03
N PRO A 70 5.27 10.43 1.35
CA PRO A 70 6.57 10.29 0.68
C PRO A 70 7.26 8.96 1.02
N GLY A 71 7.10 8.47 2.26
CA GLY A 71 7.65 7.19 2.68
C GLY A 71 7.04 6.00 1.92
N THR A 72 5.72 5.98 1.73
CA THR A 72 5.08 4.93 0.93
C THR A 72 5.48 5.01 -0.55
N MET A 73 5.64 6.22 -1.10
CA MET A 73 6.17 6.41 -2.46
C MET A 73 7.60 5.85 -2.60
N LEU A 74 8.48 6.12 -1.63
CA LEU A 74 9.85 5.59 -1.62
C LEU A 74 9.89 4.06 -1.51
N ILE A 75 9.04 3.46 -0.68
CA ILE A 75 8.93 2.01 -0.56
C ILE A 75 8.46 1.41 -1.89
N ALA A 76 7.43 2.00 -2.52
CA ALA A 76 6.96 1.56 -3.83
C ALA A 76 8.08 1.61 -4.87
N LEU A 77 8.85 2.71 -4.89
CA LEU A 77 10.00 2.87 -5.77
C LEU A 77 11.06 1.77 -5.53
N GLY A 78 11.40 1.48 -4.28
CA GLY A 78 12.33 0.41 -3.91
C GLY A 78 11.86 -0.96 -4.41
N VAL A 79 10.56 -1.26 -4.28
CA VAL A 79 9.98 -2.51 -4.81
C VAL A 79 10.12 -2.56 -6.33
N LEU A 80 9.83 -1.48 -7.05
CA LEU A 80 9.96 -1.46 -8.51
C LEU A 80 11.42 -1.61 -8.98
N ILE A 81 12.38 -1.07 -8.23
CA ILE A 81 13.82 -1.28 -8.49
C ILE A 81 14.18 -2.76 -8.36
N LEU A 82 13.71 -3.45 -7.33
CA LEU A 82 13.98 -4.88 -7.14
C LEU A 82 13.50 -5.74 -8.32
N PHE A 83 12.43 -5.32 -9.00
CA PHE A 83 11.92 -5.98 -10.20
C PHE A 83 12.55 -5.48 -11.51
N ASN A 84 13.61 -4.67 -11.44
CA ASN A 84 14.29 -4.07 -12.58
C ASN A 84 13.34 -3.23 -13.48
N GLN A 85 12.35 -2.56 -12.87
CA GLN A 85 11.33 -1.73 -13.54
C GLN A 85 11.57 -0.24 -13.27
N LEU A 86 12.84 0.20 -13.27
CA LEU A 86 13.20 1.58 -12.88
C LEU A 86 12.60 2.64 -13.82
N GLU A 87 12.55 2.39 -15.13
CA GLU A 87 11.94 3.31 -16.10
C GLU A 87 10.45 3.53 -15.81
N ASN A 88 9.74 2.44 -15.48
CA ASN A 88 8.33 2.50 -15.10
C ASN A 88 8.13 3.19 -13.74
N ALA A 89 9.07 3.04 -12.81
CA ALA A 89 9.02 3.68 -11.50
C ALA A 89 9.05 5.21 -11.61
N GLY A 90 9.93 5.76 -12.46
CA GLY A 90 10.01 7.19 -12.71
C GLY A 90 8.71 7.76 -13.30
N MET A 91 8.11 7.05 -14.25
CA MET A 91 6.82 7.43 -14.83
C MET A 91 5.70 7.43 -13.79
N VAL A 92 5.56 6.38 -12.99
CA VAL A 92 4.52 6.28 -11.95
C VAL A 92 4.67 7.38 -10.89
N LEU A 93 5.90 7.64 -10.44
CA LEU A 93 6.17 8.67 -9.44
C LEU A 93 5.82 10.07 -9.99
N THR A 94 6.28 10.36 -11.21
CA THR A 94 6.01 11.65 -11.88
C THR A 94 4.52 11.83 -12.10
N PHE A 95 3.82 10.77 -12.51
CA PHE A 95 2.37 10.80 -12.69
C PHE A 95 1.62 11.04 -11.38
N LEU A 96 2.00 10.36 -10.28
CA LEU A 96 1.38 10.55 -8.96
C LEU A 96 1.61 11.97 -8.42
N VAL A 97 2.85 12.45 -8.45
CA VAL A 97 3.20 13.80 -7.99
C VAL A 97 2.53 14.85 -8.87
N GLY A 98 2.59 14.69 -10.19
CA GLY A 98 1.93 15.58 -11.15
C GLY A 98 0.42 15.63 -10.95
N SER A 99 -0.23 14.48 -10.76
CA SER A 99 -1.67 14.41 -10.47
C SER A 99 -2.01 15.11 -9.15
N ALA A 100 -1.22 14.89 -8.09
CA ALA A 100 -1.45 15.54 -6.81
C ALA A 100 -1.32 17.08 -6.92
N LEU A 101 -0.30 17.56 -7.64
CA LEU A 101 -0.11 18.98 -7.90
C LEU A 101 -1.23 19.58 -8.76
N LEU A 102 -1.73 18.86 -9.78
CA LEU A 102 -2.87 19.29 -10.57
C LEU A 102 -4.15 19.39 -9.74
N LEU A 103 -4.46 18.35 -8.94
CA LEU A 103 -5.65 18.34 -8.09
C LEU A 103 -5.64 19.52 -7.11
N LYS A 104 -4.49 19.77 -6.48
CA LYS A 104 -4.28 20.85 -5.52
C LYS A 104 -4.24 22.23 -6.18
N GLY A 105 -3.53 22.35 -7.30
CA GLY A 105 -3.29 23.62 -7.99
C GLY A 105 -4.52 24.19 -8.69
N PHE A 106 -5.43 23.33 -9.14
CA PHE A 106 -6.69 23.74 -9.78
C PHE A 106 -7.89 23.76 -8.81
N GLY A 107 -7.71 23.47 -7.52
CA GLY A 107 -8.82 23.35 -6.56
C GLY A 107 -9.85 22.31 -7.01
N LEU A 108 -9.41 21.27 -7.72
CA LEU A 108 -10.30 20.23 -8.26
C LEU A 108 -10.85 19.36 -7.14
N ASP A 109 -10.19 19.32 -5.99
CA ASP A 109 -10.67 18.68 -4.77
C ASP A 109 -12.06 19.20 -4.36
N GLU A 110 -12.25 20.51 -4.37
CA GLU A 110 -13.53 21.16 -4.02
C GLU A 110 -14.59 20.93 -5.10
N ARG A 111 -14.21 20.97 -6.37
CA ARG A 111 -15.13 20.73 -7.51
C ARG A 111 -15.59 19.27 -7.61
N LEU A 112 -14.68 18.34 -7.35
CA LEU A 112 -14.98 16.91 -7.28
C LEU A 112 -15.81 16.58 -6.03
N ALA A 113 -15.69 17.33 -4.94
CA ALA A 113 -16.57 17.17 -3.78
C ALA A 113 -18.02 17.64 -4.08
N MET A 114 -18.17 18.67 -4.91
CA MET A 114 -19.50 19.16 -5.33
C MET A 114 -20.18 18.22 -6.33
N MET A 115 -19.43 17.63 -7.26
CA MET A 115 -19.91 16.48 -8.01
C MET A 115 -20.01 15.31 -7.04
N LYS A 116 -21.20 15.04 -6.49
CA LYS A 116 -21.47 13.81 -5.73
C LYS A 116 -21.35 12.58 -6.64
N LEU A 117 -20.15 12.30 -7.13
CA LEU A 117 -19.80 11.07 -7.81
C LEU A 117 -20.14 9.99 -6.80
N LYS A 118 -21.15 9.18 -7.10
CA LYS A 118 -21.51 8.00 -6.31
C LYS A 118 -20.42 6.95 -6.50
N LEU A 119 -19.20 7.28 -6.11
CA LEU A 119 -18.12 6.35 -6.00
C LEU A 119 -18.53 5.34 -4.92
N PRO A 120 -18.40 4.03 -5.18
CA PRO A 120 -18.57 3.05 -4.12
C PRO A 120 -17.63 3.41 -2.97
N PRO A 121 -18.00 3.10 -1.71
CA PRO A 121 -17.18 3.39 -0.55
C PRO A 121 -15.74 2.91 -0.78
N PRO A 122 -14.72 3.62 -0.24
CA PRO A 122 -13.31 3.36 -0.54
C PRO A 122 -12.90 1.90 -0.29
N GLU A 123 -13.56 1.24 0.66
CA GLU A 123 -13.40 -0.17 0.98
C GLU A 123 -13.82 -1.08 -0.19
N ARG A 124 -15.00 -0.82 -0.78
CA ARG A 124 -15.47 -1.57 -1.95
C ARG A 124 -14.54 -1.37 -3.14
N GLN A 125 -13.97 -0.18 -3.34
CA GLN A 125 -13.03 0.08 -4.43
C GLN A 125 -11.80 -0.84 -4.37
N ILE A 126 -11.27 -1.10 -3.16
CA ILE A 126 -10.14 -2.01 -2.98
C ILE A 126 -10.53 -3.44 -3.39
N THR A 127 -11.75 -3.88 -3.06
CA THR A 127 -12.25 -5.21 -3.45
C THR A 127 -12.43 -5.34 -4.96
N THR A 128 -13.04 -4.36 -5.62
CA THR A 128 -13.24 -4.43 -7.08
C THR A 128 -11.93 -4.28 -7.84
N ALA A 129 -11.02 -3.42 -7.36
CA ALA A 129 -9.70 -3.25 -7.99
C ALA A 129 -8.86 -4.53 -7.87
N SER A 130 -8.80 -5.15 -6.69
CA SER A 130 -8.09 -6.40 -6.48
C SER A 130 -8.70 -7.58 -7.23
N MET A 131 -10.03 -7.65 -7.32
CA MET A 131 -10.72 -8.66 -8.12
C MET A 131 -10.44 -8.47 -9.61
N GLY A 132 -10.44 -7.23 -10.10
CA GLY A 132 -10.07 -6.90 -11.48
C GLY A 132 -8.61 -7.27 -11.79
N ALA A 133 -7.68 -6.88 -10.92
CA ALA A 133 -6.26 -7.25 -11.05
C ALA A 133 -6.04 -8.77 -10.97
N GLY A 134 -6.77 -9.45 -10.09
CA GLY A 134 -6.73 -10.91 -9.99
C GLY A 134 -7.24 -11.58 -11.26
N ALA A 135 -8.33 -11.08 -11.84
CA ALA A 135 -8.90 -11.59 -13.08
C ALA A 135 -7.95 -11.41 -14.27
N THR A 136 -7.28 -10.26 -14.40
CA THR A 136 -6.33 -10.05 -15.49
C THR A 136 -5.12 -10.98 -15.39
N ILE A 137 -4.57 -11.17 -14.18
CA ILE A 137 -3.47 -12.13 -13.96
C ILE A 137 -3.92 -13.55 -14.29
N ALA A 138 -5.14 -13.94 -13.90
CA ALA A 138 -5.69 -15.26 -14.21
C ALA A 138 -5.87 -15.48 -15.72
N ILE A 139 -6.37 -14.48 -16.46
CA ILE A 139 -6.51 -14.52 -17.92
C ILE A 139 -5.14 -14.71 -18.59
N VAL A 140 -4.13 -13.96 -18.16
CA VAL A 140 -2.75 -14.12 -18.65
C VAL A 140 -2.23 -15.52 -18.35
N GLY A 141 -2.52 -16.06 -17.16
CA GLY A 141 -2.20 -17.42 -16.78
C GLY A 141 -2.80 -18.49 -17.70
N LEU A 142 -4.10 -18.36 -18.02
CA LEU A 142 -4.78 -19.27 -18.93
C LEU A 142 -4.16 -19.23 -20.33
N PHE A 143 -3.83 -18.04 -20.82
CA PHE A 143 -3.17 -17.88 -22.12
C PHE A 143 -1.78 -18.55 -22.14
N LEU A 144 -0.95 -18.31 -21.11
CA LEU A 144 0.37 -18.94 -20.99
C LEU A 144 0.30 -20.46 -20.79
N GLY A 145 -0.77 -20.96 -20.16
CA GLY A 145 -1.05 -22.38 -20.08
C GLY A 145 -1.32 -22.99 -21.45
N ALA A 146 -2.17 -22.33 -22.25
CA ALA A 146 -2.54 -22.78 -23.58
C ALA A 146 -1.32 -22.83 -24.52
N THR A 147 -0.46 -21.81 -24.48
CA THR A 147 0.76 -21.80 -25.31
C THR A 147 1.72 -22.93 -24.94
N LYS A 148 1.86 -23.25 -23.64
CA LYS A 148 2.66 -24.40 -23.21
C LYS A 148 2.05 -25.73 -23.62
N ALA A 149 0.72 -25.87 -23.57
CA ALA A 149 0.06 -27.09 -24.02
C ALA A 149 0.28 -27.34 -25.52
N ILE A 150 0.19 -26.28 -26.34
CA ILE A 150 0.41 -26.38 -27.79
C ILE A 150 1.83 -26.87 -28.12
N GLN A 151 2.83 -26.54 -27.31
CA GLN A 151 4.21 -27.03 -27.51
C GLN A 151 4.36 -28.56 -27.40
N TYR A 152 3.42 -29.25 -26.75
CA TYR A 152 3.41 -30.71 -26.65
C TYR A 152 2.69 -31.39 -27.82
N VAL A 153 2.13 -30.62 -28.76
CA VAL A 153 1.49 -31.17 -29.97
C VAL A 153 2.57 -31.49 -31.00
N PRO A 154 2.66 -32.74 -31.50
CA PRO A 154 3.61 -33.10 -32.55
C PRO A 154 3.33 -32.35 -33.86
N GLU A 155 4.38 -31.98 -34.61
CA GLU A 155 4.28 -31.22 -35.87
C GLU A 155 3.49 -31.94 -37.00
N GLY A 156 3.18 -33.23 -36.83
CA GLY A 156 2.37 -34.04 -37.76
C GLY A 156 0.96 -34.38 -37.25
N ALA A 157 0.42 -33.64 -36.28
CA ALA A 157 -0.87 -33.96 -35.67
C ALA A 157 -2.03 -33.89 -36.68
N PRO A 158 -2.89 -34.94 -36.76
CA PRO A 158 -4.03 -34.94 -37.65
C PRO A 158 -5.07 -33.90 -37.23
N PRO A 159 -5.85 -33.30 -38.16
CA PRO A 159 -6.93 -32.38 -37.83
C PRO A 159 -7.87 -32.96 -36.78
N ILE A 160 -8.36 -32.12 -35.85
CA ILE A 160 -9.18 -32.53 -34.68
C ILE A 160 -10.35 -33.45 -35.07
N TRP A 161 -10.92 -33.20 -36.25
CA TRP A 161 -12.09 -33.90 -36.78
C TRP A 161 -11.78 -35.26 -37.42
N SER A 162 -10.52 -35.54 -37.76
CA SER A 162 -10.13 -36.72 -38.53
C SER A 162 -9.82 -37.93 -37.64
N ASN A 163 -9.21 -37.73 -36.47
CA ASN A 163 -8.80 -38.80 -35.56
C ASN A 163 -9.03 -38.41 -34.09
N PRO A 164 -10.28 -38.49 -33.58
CA PRO A 164 -10.58 -38.11 -32.20
C PRO A 164 -9.84 -38.98 -31.16
N GLY A 165 -9.51 -40.22 -31.50
CA GLY A 165 -8.77 -41.14 -30.61
C GLY A 165 -7.35 -40.66 -30.27
N PHE A 166 -6.65 -40.07 -31.25
CA PHE A 166 -5.31 -39.50 -31.03
C PHE A 166 -5.36 -38.33 -30.03
N TRP A 167 -6.32 -37.42 -30.20
CA TRP A 167 -6.51 -36.29 -29.31
C TRP A 167 -6.93 -36.71 -27.91
N LEU A 168 -7.72 -37.78 -27.78
CA LEU A 168 -8.12 -38.31 -26.49
C LEU A 168 -6.93 -38.93 -25.72
N GLN A 169 -6.02 -39.60 -26.42
CA GLN A 169 -4.77 -40.12 -25.83
C GLN A 169 -3.78 -39.01 -25.47
N LEU A 170 -3.73 -37.92 -26.24
CA LEU A 170 -2.85 -36.78 -25.98
C LEU A 170 -3.42 -35.82 -24.91
N SER A 171 -4.72 -35.89 -24.65
CA SER A 171 -5.43 -35.00 -23.72
C SER A 171 -4.86 -34.96 -22.28
N PRO A 172 -4.42 -36.07 -21.65
CA PRO A 172 -3.85 -36.02 -20.30
C PRO A 172 -2.54 -35.25 -20.27
N THR A 173 -1.69 -35.44 -21.29
CA THR A 173 -0.41 -34.74 -21.43
C THR A 173 -0.62 -33.25 -21.69
N LEU A 174 -1.58 -32.88 -22.55
CA LEU A 174 -1.94 -31.49 -22.81
C LEU A 174 -2.50 -30.81 -21.55
N LEU A 175 -3.40 -31.47 -20.83
CA LEU A 175 -3.95 -30.97 -19.57
C LEU A 175 -2.87 -30.82 -18.50
N GLY A 176 -1.97 -31.79 -18.38
CA GLY A 176 -0.82 -31.72 -17.47
C GLY A 176 0.11 -30.54 -17.80
N ALA A 177 0.47 -30.38 -19.08
CA ALA A 177 1.31 -29.27 -19.54
C ALA A 177 0.64 -27.90 -19.33
N PHE A 178 -0.66 -27.80 -19.62
CA PHE A 178 -1.48 -26.62 -19.37
C PHE A 178 -1.49 -26.25 -17.89
N MET A 179 -1.88 -27.20 -17.02
CA MET A 179 -1.97 -27.00 -15.58
C MET A 179 -0.63 -26.57 -14.99
N LEU A 180 0.47 -27.19 -15.42
CA LEU A 180 1.81 -26.89 -14.89
C LEU A 180 2.21 -25.42 -15.07
N ARG A 181 1.66 -24.70 -16.05
CA ARG A 181 1.97 -23.27 -16.27
C ARG A 181 0.84 -22.33 -15.91
N ALA A 182 -0.41 -22.73 -16.11
CA ALA A 182 -1.57 -21.89 -15.79
C ALA A 182 -1.78 -21.73 -14.28
N VAL A 183 -1.57 -22.79 -13.51
CA VAL A 183 -1.94 -22.84 -12.08
C VAL A 183 -1.23 -21.78 -11.26
N ASP A 184 0.05 -21.52 -11.50
CA ASP A 184 0.81 -20.50 -10.76
C ASP A 184 0.17 -19.11 -10.90
N PHE A 185 -0.18 -18.71 -12.11
CA PHE A 185 -0.77 -17.40 -12.38
C PHE A 185 -2.24 -17.32 -11.96
N VAL A 186 -3.03 -18.37 -12.21
CA VAL A 186 -4.44 -18.41 -11.77
C VAL A 186 -4.54 -18.30 -10.25
N ILE A 187 -3.69 -19.02 -9.52
CA ILE A 187 -3.69 -18.96 -8.05
C ILE A 187 -3.14 -17.63 -7.55
N MET A 188 -2.10 -17.07 -8.18
CA MET A 188 -1.67 -15.71 -7.85
C MET A 188 -2.81 -14.69 -8.04
N GLY A 189 -3.57 -14.78 -9.13
CA GLY A 189 -4.73 -13.92 -9.36
C GLY A 189 -5.81 -14.07 -8.28
N LEU A 190 -6.11 -15.30 -7.88
CA LEU A 190 -7.06 -15.59 -6.80
C LEU A 190 -6.56 -15.07 -5.44
N LEU A 191 -5.28 -15.24 -5.13
CA LEU A 191 -4.67 -14.71 -3.90
C LEU A 191 -4.71 -13.18 -3.86
N VAL A 192 -4.41 -12.50 -4.98
CA VAL A 192 -4.51 -11.04 -5.07
C VAL A 192 -5.95 -10.56 -4.80
N SER A 193 -6.94 -11.24 -5.37
CA SER A 193 -8.36 -10.96 -5.12
C SER A 193 -8.73 -11.15 -3.63
N LEU A 194 -8.27 -12.24 -3.01
CA LEU A 194 -8.53 -12.49 -1.59
C LEU A 194 -7.83 -11.50 -0.66
N ILE A 195 -6.61 -11.07 -1.00
CA ILE A 195 -5.87 -10.08 -0.22
C ILE A 195 -6.62 -8.75 -0.21
N GLY A 196 -7.13 -8.29 -1.36
CA GLY A 196 -7.91 -7.07 -1.40
C GLY A 196 -9.27 -7.19 -0.68
N GLY A 197 -9.91 -8.34 -0.73
CA GLY A 197 -11.09 -8.66 0.09
C GLY A 197 -10.78 -8.61 1.60
N ALA A 198 -9.67 -9.21 2.02
CA ALA A 198 -9.21 -9.19 3.41
C ALA A 198 -8.86 -7.76 3.89
N ALA A 199 -8.18 -6.97 3.05
CA ALA A 199 -7.83 -5.59 3.35
C ALA A 199 -9.07 -4.71 3.54
N SER A 200 -10.08 -4.86 2.66
CA SER A 200 -11.36 -4.17 2.81
C SER A 200 -12.08 -4.55 4.10
N CYS A 201 -12.13 -5.84 4.45
CA CYS A 201 -12.75 -6.26 5.72
C CYS A 201 -11.96 -5.80 6.95
N HIS A 202 -10.63 -5.68 6.86
CA HIS A 202 -9.82 -5.14 7.94
C HIS A 202 -10.16 -3.67 8.24
N MET A 203 -10.39 -2.87 7.19
CA MET A 203 -10.82 -1.48 7.32
C MET A 203 -12.20 -1.35 7.96
N GLN A 204 -13.13 -2.22 7.58
CA GLN A 204 -14.49 -2.28 8.14
C GLN A 204 -14.56 -2.87 9.56
N ARG A 205 -13.44 -3.41 10.08
CA ARG A 205 -13.40 -4.25 11.29
C ARG A 205 -14.40 -5.41 11.26
N ASP A 206 -14.65 -5.93 10.06
CA ASP A 206 -15.64 -6.97 9.84
C ASP A 206 -15.09 -8.35 10.22
N PRO A 207 -15.86 -9.19 10.94
CA PRO A 207 -15.42 -10.54 11.34
C PRO A 207 -15.27 -11.50 10.15
N LYS A 208 -15.69 -11.06 8.95
CA LYS A 208 -15.58 -11.80 7.69
C LYS A 208 -14.12 -11.96 7.23
N ILE A 209 -13.18 -11.18 7.75
CA ILE A 209 -11.74 -11.29 7.43
C ILE A 209 -11.20 -12.72 7.60
N ARG A 210 -11.74 -13.49 8.55
CA ARG A 210 -11.34 -14.89 8.80
C ARG A 210 -11.57 -15.79 7.59
N HIS A 211 -12.66 -15.58 6.84
CA HIS A 211 -12.96 -16.37 5.65
C HIS A 211 -11.96 -16.09 4.54
N TYR A 212 -11.56 -14.82 4.34
CA TYR A 212 -10.54 -14.46 3.37
C TYR A 212 -9.16 -15.05 3.74
N LEU A 213 -8.77 -14.99 5.01
CA LEU A 213 -7.51 -15.57 5.49
C LEU A 213 -7.49 -17.10 5.36
N ALA A 214 -8.58 -17.77 5.73
CA ALA A 214 -8.70 -19.23 5.53
C ALA A 214 -8.65 -19.58 4.04
N GLY A 215 -9.31 -18.77 3.20
CA GLY A 215 -9.25 -18.89 1.74
C GLY A 215 -7.82 -18.81 1.21
N MET A 216 -7.01 -17.84 1.66
CA MET A 216 -5.62 -17.69 1.21
C MET A 216 -4.78 -18.94 1.48
N VAL A 217 -4.90 -19.52 2.68
CA VAL A 217 -4.20 -20.77 3.04
C VAL A 217 -4.69 -21.93 2.17
N THR A 218 -6.00 -21.99 1.91
CA THR A 218 -6.60 -23.03 1.08
C THR A 218 -6.09 -22.96 -0.36
N PHE A 219 -6.08 -21.79 -0.99
CA PHE A 219 -5.57 -21.61 -2.35
C PHE A 219 -4.06 -21.81 -2.45
N PHE A 220 -3.30 -21.46 -1.40
CA PHE A 220 -1.88 -21.76 -1.33
C PHE A 220 -1.62 -23.28 -1.43
N TRP A 221 -2.35 -24.09 -0.67
CA TRP A 221 -2.24 -25.56 -0.75
C TRP A 221 -2.79 -26.12 -2.06
N LEU A 222 -3.89 -25.55 -2.57
CA LEU A 222 -4.46 -25.94 -3.84
C LEU A 222 -3.42 -25.89 -4.97
N ARG A 223 -2.51 -24.90 -4.94
CA ARG A 223 -1.39 -24.80 -5.89
C ARG A 223 -0.55 -26.06 -5.92
N PHE A 224 -0.07 -26.50 -4.76
CA PHE A 224 0.81 -27.66 -4.68
C PHE A 224 0.08 -28.93 -5.12
N ILE A 225 -1.18 -29.07 -4.73
CA ILE A 225 -2.02 -30.21 -5.14
C ILE A 225 -2.16 -30.23 -6.66
N THR A 226 -2.53 -29.12 -7.30
CA THR A 226 -2.73 -29.09 -8.76
C THR A 226 -1.41 -29.28 -9.52
N VAL A 227 -0.29 -28.74 -9.03
CA VAL A 227 1.03 -28.95 -9.65
C VAL A 227 1.46 -30.42 -9.58
N GLU A 228 1.27 -31.09 -8.44
CA GLU A 228 1.59 -32.52 -8.33
C GLU A 228 0.64 -33.37 -9.17
N SER A 229 -0.65 -33.04 -9.22
CA SER A 229 -1.61 -33.69 -10.13
C SER A 229 -1.19 -33.54 -11.60
N ALA A 230 -0.73 -32.35 -12.01
CA ALA A 230 -0.23 -32.10 -13.35
C ALA A 230 1.01 -32.93 -13.69
N LYS A 231 1.91 -33.15 -12.73
CA LYS A 231 3.08 -34.02 -12.91
C LYS A 231 2.71 -35.50 -13.06
N VAL A 232 1.69 -35.96 -12.32
CA VAL A 232 1.17 -37.33 -12.47
C VAL A 232 0.57 -37.54 -13.86
N LEU A 233 -0.17 -36.55 -14.37
CA LEU A 233 -0.72 -36.55 -15.73
C LEU A 233 0.36 -36.62 -16.82
N LEU A 234 1.52 -36.00 -16.60
CA LEU A 234 2.66 -36.03 -17.53
C LEU A 234 3.50 -37.31 -17.45
N SER A 235 3.34 -38.12 -16.41
CA SER A 235 4.12 -39.34 -16.20
C SER A 235 3.22 -40.48 -15.69
N PRO A 236 2.38 -41.07 -16.57
CA PRO A 236 1.38 -42.07 -16.19
C PRO A 236 1.97 -43.38 -15.65
N GLU A 237 3.27 -43.61 -15.81
CA GLU A 237 3.97 -44.80 -15.29
C GLU A 237 4.28 -44.73 -13.78
N LYS A 238 4.08 -43.57 -13.13
CA LYS A 238 4.28 -43.47 -11.68
C LYS A 238 3.16 -44.20 -10.94
N VAL A 239 3.52 -45.32 -10.31
CA VAL A 239 2.64 -46.04 -9.39
C VAL A 239 2.26 -45.11 -8.23
N LEU A 240 0.96 -44.84 -8.10
CA LEU A 240 0.42 -44.07 -6.99
C LEU A 240 0.48 -44.91 -5.71
N THR A 241 1.58 -44.76 -4.97
CA THR A 241 1.72 -45.33 -3.63
C THR A 241 1.23 -44.33 -2.57
N LEU A 242 0.93 -44.82 -1.36
CA LEU A 242 0.58 -43.98 -0.20
C LEU A 242 1.68 -42.95 0.16
N TRP A 243 2.92 -43.22 -0.25
CA TRP A 243 4.09 -42.36 -0.05
C TRP A 243 4.34 -41.39 -1.22
N SER A 244 3.45 -41.38 -2.21
CA SER A 244 3.52 -40.43 -3.32
C SER A 244 3.44 -38.99 -2.80
N PRO A 245 4.27 -38.06 -3.34
CA PRO A 245 4.24 -36.64 -2.95
C PRO A 245 2.84 -36.03 -2.98
N LEU A 246 1.99 -36.44 -3.94
CA LEU A 246 0.62 -35.95 -4.08
C LEU A 246 -0.24 -36.27 -2.84
N VAL A 247 -0.17 -37.50 -2.34
CA VAL A 247 -0.97 -37.97 -1.19
C VAL A 247 -0.49 -37.29 0.10
N LEU A 248 0.82 -37.15 0.27
CA LEU A 248 1.38 -36.46 1.43
C LEU A 248 1.03 -34.97 1.44
N ILE A 249 1.19 -34.29 0.31
CA ILE A 249 0.89 -32.86 0.18
C ILE A 249 -0.61 -32.60 0.37
N SER A 250 -1.49 -33.45 -0.15
CA SER A 250 -2.93 -33.30 0.06
C SER A 250 -3.31 -33.50 1.52
N LEU A 251 -2.75 -34.50 2.19
CA LEU A 251 -3.03 -34.77 3.61
C LEU A 251 -2.51 -33.65 4.52
N VAL A 252 -1.27 -33.20 4.32
CA VAL A 252 -0.70 -32.06 5.06
C VAL A 252 -1.48 -30.78 4.77
N GLY A 253 -1.89 -30.56 3.51
CA GLY A 253 -2.69 -29.40 3.12
C GLY A 253 -4.07 -29.37 3.79
N VAL A 254 -4.76 -30.51 3.85
CA VAL A 254 -6.05 -30.61 4.54
C VAL A 254 -5.89 -30.39 6.05
N VAL A 255 -4.89 -31.02 6.68
CA VAL A 255 -4.64 -30.85 8.12
C VAL A 255 -4.33 -29.40 8.46
N THR A 256 -3.45 -28.75 7.69
CA THR A 256 -3.06 -27.36 7.95
C THR A 256 -4.19 -26.36 7.69
N THR A 257 -5.04 -26.57 6.68
CA THR A 257 -6.21 -25.72 6.47
C THR A 257 -7.21 -25.83 7.63
N ILE A 258 -7.50 -27.04 8.10
CA ILE A 258 -8.35 -27.28 9.28
C ILE A 258 -7.77 -26.60 10.53
N LEU A 259 -6.48 -26.78 10.80
CA LEU A 259 -5.80 -26.14 11.93
C LEU A 259 -5.86 -24.61 11.84
N THR A 260 -5.67 -24.05 10.65
CA THR A 260 -5.74 -22.60 10.43
C THR A 260 -7.14 -22.08 10.71
N VAL A 261 -8.19 -22.78 10.24
CA VAL A 261 -9.58 -22.42 10.53
C VAL A 261 -9.82 -22.45 12.05
N ILE A 262 -9.49 -23.54 12.74
CA ILE A 262 -9.66 -23.65 14.19
C ILE A 262 -8.93 -22.52 14.92
N PHE A 263 -7.69 -22.22 14.52
CA PHE A 263 -6.89 -21.14 15.10
C PHE A 263 -7.53 -19.77 14.89
N LEU A 264 -8.01 -19.46 13.67
CA LEU A 264 -8.67 -18.20 13.35
C LEU A 264 -9.97 -18.02 14.15
N TYR A 265 -10.76 -19.08 14.33
CA TYR A 265 -11.99 -19.03 15.12
C TYR A 265 -11.71 -18.89 16.62
N LYS A 266 -10.67 -19.54 17.14
CA LYS A 266 -10.28 -19.47 18.56
C LYS A 266 -9.65 -18.12 18.93
N LYS A 267 -8.78 -17.58 18.07
CA LYS A 267 -8.00 -16.35 18.35
C LYS A 267 -8.78 -15.06 18.11
N MET A 268 -9.76 -15.08 17.21
CA MET A 268 -10.65 -13.95 16.95
C MET A 268 -12.09 -14.33 17.31
N PRO A 269 -12.42 -14.45 18.61
CA PRO A 269 -13.79 -14.68 19.05
C PRO A 269 -14.67 -13.50 18.60
N LEU A 270 -15.91 -13.81 18.20
CA LEU A 270 -16.91 -12.82 17.84
C LEU A 270 -17.23 -11.95 19.07
N ARG A 271 -16.44 -10.92 19.35
CA ARG A 271 -16.81 -9.88 20.30
C ARG A 271 -17.87 -9.00 19.63
N GLY A 272 -19.13 -9.25 19.97
CA GLY A 272 -20.24 -8.36 19.64
C GLY A 272 -21.38 -9.06 18.92
N PHE A 273 -22.05 -10.00 19.59
CA PHE A 273 -23.46 -10.30 19.31
C PHE A 273 -24.19 -10.86 20.52
N GLU A 274 -23.98 -10.27 21.70
CA GLU A 274 -25.01 -10.28 22.72
C GLU A 274 -25.90 -9.08 22.43
N ARG A 275 -26.89 -9.26 21.54
CA ARG A 275 -28.08 -8.43 21.63
C ARG A 275 -28.73 -8.82 22.94
N GLY A 276 -28.64 -7.94 23.95
CA GLY A 276 -29.44 -8.07 25.16
C GLY A 276 -30.92 -8.26 24.79
N PRO A 277 -31.69 -8.99 25.61
CA PRO A 277 -33.09 -9.25 25.31
C PRO A 277 -33.80 -7.92 25.09
N ILE A 278 -34.49 -7.82 23.95
CA ILE A 278 -35.31 -6.67 23.59
C ILE A 278 -36.39 -6.57 24.68
N GLU A 279 -36.24 -5.58 25.55
CA GLU A 279 -37.26 -5.21 26.53
C GLU A 279 -38.47 -4.77 25.71
N ARG A 280 -39.52 -5.59 25.77
CA ARG A 280 -40.81 -5.30 25.16
C ARG A 280 -41.39 -4.13 25.96
N VAL A 281 -41.35 -2.93 25.39
CA VAL A 281 -42.10 -1.80 25.92
C VAL A 281 -43.55 -2.10 25.59
N ASP A 282 -44.28 -2.61 26.58
CA ASP A 282 -45.72 -2.75 26.51
C ASP A 282 -46.31 -1.33 26.40
N GLU A 283 -46.98 -1.06 25.28
CA GLU A 283 -47.81 0.12 25.08
C GLU A 283 -48.93 0.11 26.12
N VAL A 284 -48.90 1.10 27.01
CA VAL A 284 -50.02 1.43 27.89
C VAL A 284 -51.03 2.20 27.04
N GLU A 285 -52.11 1.53 26.67
CA GLU A 285 -53.37 2.19 26.28
C GLU A 285 -53.90 2.95 27.49
N ASP A 286 -54.10 4.27 27.32
CA ASP A 286 -55.11 5.08 28.01
C ASP A 286 -55.56 6.19 27.05
#